data_AF-A0A1R1YK53-F1
#
_entry.id   AF-A0A1R1YK53-F1
#
_cell.length_a   1.000
_cell.length_b   1.000
_cell.length_c   1.000
_cell.angle_alpha   90.00
_cell.angle_beta   90.00
_cell.angle_gamma   90.00
#
_symmetry.space_group_name_H-M   'P 1'
#
loop_
_entity.id
_entity.type
_entity.pdbx_description
1 polymer ?
#
loop_
_entity_poly.entity_id
_entity_poly.type
_entity_poly.pdbx_seq_one_letter_code
_entity_poly.pdbx_strand_id
1 'polypeptide(L)'
;MAVMSQDLDPNASIGGLGNDLNPGGINFIYKNVVIPPPPSSQNTFEFFKDKNYGNSFYRVDVDFNKCYDVGTFNSAIFYGRKNGYVRMYTGPGCTGGGVNRLMSKQYAPSDNKLQYGTQFSSVQLLPTPHAVRPIIKRRRKYEDDN
;
A
#
# COMPACT_ATOMS: atom_id res chain seq x y z
N MET A 1 -24.99 -15.98 -51.00
CA MET A 1 -23.71 -15.88 -50.28
C MET A 1 -24.02 -15.96 -48.80
N ALA A 2 -23.76 -17.12 -48.19
CA ALA A 2 -23.93 -17.34 -46.76
C ALA A 2 -22.52 -17.45 -46.16
N VAL A 3 -22.24 -16.69 -45.11
CA VAL A 3 -21.00 -16.82 -44.34
C VAL A 3 -21.41 -17.40 -43.00
N MET A 4 -21.04 -18.66 -42.78
CA MET A 4 -21.19 -19.36 -41.50
C MET A 4 -20.06 -18.90 -40.56
N SER A 5 -20.44 -18.49 -39.35
CA SER A 5 -19.53 -18.32 -38.21
C SER A 5 -18.96 -19.67 -37.79
N GLN A 6 -17.65 -19.72 -37.54
CA GLN A 6 -17.01 -20.83 -36.84
C GLN A 6 -16.34 -20.29 -35.57
N ASP A 7 -16.69 -20.94 -34.46
CA ASP A 7 -16.21 -20.72 -33.11
C ASP A 7 -14.69 -20.94 -32.99
N LEU A 8 -14.01 -20.08 -32.22
CA LEU A 8 -12.62 -20.25 -31.81
C LEU A 8 -12.59 -20.43 -30.28
N ASP A 9 -12.29 -21.66 -29.86
CA ASP A 9 -12.07 -22.05 -28.46
C ASP A 9 -10.84 -21.34 -27.85
N PRO A 10 -10.90 -20.82 -26.61
CA PRO A 10 -9.83 -20.01 -26.02
C PRO A 10 -8.77 -20.79 -25.21
N ASN A 11 -8.48 -22.06 -25.53
CA ASN A 11 -7.60 -22.88 -24.68
C ASN A 11 -6.47 -23.62 -25.43
N ALA A 12 -5.80 -22.93 -26.36
CA ALA A 12 -4.55 -23.40 -26.96
C ALA A 12 -3.34 -22.98 -26.11
N SER A 13 -2.88 -23.88 -25.23
CA SER A 13 -1.58 -23.81 -24.58
C SER A 13 -0.50 -24.29 -25.56
N ILE A 14 0.48 -23.45 -25.90
CA ILE A 14 1.67 -23.85 -26.66
C ILE A 14 2.91 -23.56 -25.83
N GLY A 15 3.58 -24.64 -25.42
CA GLY A 15 4.92 -24.60 -24.82
C GLY A 15 6.02 -24.50 -25.88
N GLY A 16 7.20 -24.06 -25.45
CA GLY A 16 8.42 -24.05 -26.26
C GLY A 16 9.64 -23.69 -25.42
N LEU A 17 10.37 -24.71 -24.98
CA LEU A 17 11.68 -24.64 -24.33
C LEU A 17 12.76 -24.35 -25.38
N GLY A 18 13.66 -23.42 -25.07
CA GLY A 18 14.93 -23.20 -25.76
C GLY A 18 15.91 -22.56 -24.79
N ASN A 19 16.86 -23.34 -24.29
CA ASN A 19 17.92 -22.93 -23.39
C ASN A 19 19.13 -22.47 -24.21
N ASP A 20 19.54 -21.22 -24.08
CA ASP A 20 20.91 -20.77 -24.38
C ASP A 20 21.44 -19.93 -23.21
N LEU A 21 22.58 -20.36 -22.68
CA LEU A 21 23.30 -19.77 -21.55
C LEU A 21 24.17 -18.59 -22.01
N ASN A 22 23.84 -17.38 -21.53
CA ASN A 22 24.67 -16.21 -21.13
C ASN A 22 26.03 -15.92 -21.83
N PRO A 23 26.39 -14.63 -22.08
CA PRO A 23 26.60 -13.69 -20.95
C PRO A 23 26.33 -12.20 -21.24
N GLY A 24 25.83 -11.47 -20.22
CA GLY A 24 26.15 -10.03 -20.10
C GLY A 24 25.13 -8.99 -20.55
N GLY A 25 23.83 -9.29 -20.60
CA GLY A 25 22.81 -8.28 -20.92
C GLY A 25 21.46 -8.59 -20.29
N ILE A 26 21.26 -8.22 -19.03
CA ILE A 26 19.92 -8.22 -18.43
C ILE A 26 19.12 -7.05 -19.00
N ASN A 27 18.47 -7.32 -20.14
CA ASN A 27 17.34 -6.57 -20.64
C ASN A 27 16.14 -6.91 -19.75
N PHE A 28 15.68 -5.97 -18.92
CA PHE A 28 14.46 -6.15 -18.12
C PHE A 28 13.24 -6.09 -19.05
N ILE A 29 12.92 -7.24 -19.67
CA ILE A 29 11.62 -7.43 -20.29
C ILE A 29 10.63 -7.66 -19.15
N TYR A 30 9.83 -6.65 -18.85
CA TYR A 30 8.68 -6.74 -17.93
C TYR A 30 7.62 -7.68 -18.52
N LYS A 31 7.88 -9.00 -18.51
CA LYS A 31 6.83 -10.00 -18.73
C LYS A 31 6.00 -10.07 -17.45
N ASN A 32 4.80 -9.49 -17.51
CA ASN A 32 3.65 -9.67 -16.61
C ASN A 32 3.94 -10.50 -15.34
N VAL A 33 4.69 -9.92 -14.41
CA VAL A 33 4.84 -10.51 -13.09
C VAL A 33 3.52 -10.26 -12.38
N VAL A 34 2.66 -11.28 -12.36
CA VAL A 34 1.53 -11.32 -11.43
C VAL A 34 2.14 -11.48 -10.05
N ILE A 35 2.51 -10.37 -9.42
CA ILE A 35 3.01 -10.35 -8.05
C ILE A 35 1.83 -10.79 -7.18
N PRO A 36 1.89 -11.95 -6.50
CA PRO A 36 0.79 -12.40 -5.67
C PRO A 36 0.51 -11.34 -4.59
N PRO A 37 -0.77 -11.13 -4.22
CA PRO A 37 -1.09 -10.26 -3.11
C PRO A 37 -0.35 -10.78 -1.86
N PRO A 38 0.28 -9.89 -1.07
CA PRO A 38 1.01 -10.30 0.13
C PRO A 38 0.08 -11.06 1.08
N PRO A 39 0.62 -11.99 1.88
CA PRO A 39 -0.17 -12.74 2.86
C PRO A 39 -0.92 -11.76 3.79
N SER A 40 -2.16 -12.09 4.15
CA SER A 40 -3.09 -11.18 4.86
C SER A 40 -2.60 -10.67 6.23
N SER A 41 -1.54 -11.27 6.76
CA SER A 41 -0.87 -10.86 8.00
C SER A 41 0.19 -9.77 7.81
N GLN A 42 0.69 -9.58 6.59
CA GLN A 42 1.80 -8.66 6.30
C GLN A 42 1.28 -7.37 5.67
N ASN A 43 1.83 -6.24 6.11
CA ASN A 43 1.54 -4.94 5.52
C ASN A 43 2.62 -4.64 4.50
N THR A 44 2.21 -4.37 3.26
CA THR A 44 3.12 -4.09 2.15
C THR A 44 2.68 -2.80 1.50
N PHE A 45 3.59 -1.86 1.35
CA PHE A 45 3.29 -0.58 0.72
C PHE A 45 3.98 -0.50 -0.63
N GLU A 46 3.28 0.07 -1.61
CA GLU A 46 3.77 0.28 -2.96
C GLU A 46 3.68 1.76 -3.32
N PHE A 47 4.75 2.29 -3.92
CA PHE A 47 4.96 3.70 -4.17
C PHE A 47 5.20 3.96 -5.65
N PHE A 48 4.63 5.06 -6.13
CA PHE A 48 4.51 5.38 -7.53
C PHE A 48 5.03 6.79 -7.80
N LYS A 49 5.82 6.94 -8.88
CA LYS A 49 6.36 8.25 -9.29
C LYS A 49 5.28 9.18 -9.80
N ASP A 50 4.27 8.61 -10.44
CA ASP A 50 3.19 9.36 -11.07
C ASP A 50 1.90 9.30 -10.25
N LYS A 51 0.93 10.14 -10.60
CA LYS A 51 -0.43 10.08 -10.07
C LYS A 51 -1.17 8.84 -10.58
N ASN A 52 -2.28 8.51 -9.92
CA ASN A 52 -3.15 7.38 -10.28
C ASN A 52 -2.38 6.06 -10.43
N TYR A 53 -1.38 5.85 -9.57
CA TYR A 53 -0.61 4.61 -9.49
C TYR A 53 0.19 4.29 -10.76
N GLY A 54 0.64 5.33 -11.47
CA GLY A 54 1.55 5.19 -12.61
C GLY A 54 3.02 5.04 -12.18
N ASN A 55 3.76 4.17 -12.86
CA ASN A 55 5.21 4.01 -12.70
C ASN A 55 5.62 3.65 -11.25
N SER A 56 5.26 2.42 -10.85
CA SER A 56 5.72 1.82 -9.59
C SER A 56 7.24 1.74 -9.55
N PHE A 57 7.84 2.18 -8.45
CA PHE A 57 9.30 2.21 -8.33
C PHE A 57 9.83 1.64 -7.02
N TYR A 58 8.97 1.52 -6.00
CA TYR A 58 9.39 0.99 -4.70
C TYR A 58 8.25 0.24 -4.04
N ARG A 59 8.56 -0.93 -3.48
CA ARG A 59 7.64 -1.76 -2.73
C ARG A 59 8.36 -2.33 -1.51
N VAL A 60 7.73 -2.25 -0.35
CA VAL A 60 8.36 -2.63 0.92
C VAL A 60 7.35 -3.20 1.89
N ASP A 61 7.77 -4.24 2.60
CA ASP A 61 7.03 -4.77 3.75
C ASP A 61 7.34 -3.93 4.99
N VAL A 62 6.28 -3.48 5.65
CA VAL A 62 6.37 -2.50 6.73
C VAL A 62 5.90 -3.07 8.07
N ASP A 63 6.66 -2.74 9.11
CA ASP A 63 6.30 -3.01 10.50
C ASP A 63 5.71 -1.78 11.18
N PHE A 64 4.95 -2.02 12.25
CA PHE A 64 4.48 -0.94 13.10
C PHE A 64 5.65 -0.18 13.74
N ASN A 65 5.49 1.14 13.83
CA ASN A 65 6.40 2.08 14.48
C ASN A 65 7.81 2.16 13.87
N LYS A 66 8.07 1.55 12.71
CA LYS A 66 9.33 1.74 11.96
C LYS A 66 9.17 2.79 10.86
N CYS A 67 10.20 3.60 10.70
CA CYS A 67 10.26 4.56 9.59
C CYS A 67 10.88 3.90 8.36
N TYR A 68 10.30 4.20 7.19
CA TYR A 68 10.82 3.75 5.91
C TYR A 68 11.01 4.95 4.99
N ASP A 69 12.25 5.14 4.53
CA ASP A 69 12.58 6.07 3.46
C ASP A 69 12.28 5.40 2.12
N VAL A 70 11.35 6.00 1.38
CA VAL A 70 10.79 5.40 0.17
C VAL A 70 11.08 6.24 -1.08
N GLY A 71 11.70 7.41 -0.91
CA GLY A 71 11.91 8.39 -1.96
C GLY A 71 10.63 9.16 -2.28
N THR A 72 10.76 10.26 -3.02
CA THR A 72 9.62 11.14 -3.32
C THR A 72 8.54 10.42 -4.16
N PHE A 73 7.30 10.40 -3.69
CA PHE A 73 6.18 9.73 -4.37
C PHE A 73 4.93 10.61 -4.55
N ASN A 74 4.25 10.43 -5.69
CA ASN A 74 2.97 11.12 -6.00
C ASN A 74 1.74 10.31 -5.61
N SER A 75 1.82 8.99 -5.67
CA SER A 75 0.72 8.12 -5.25
C SER A 75 1.27 6.86 -4.57
N ALA A 76 0.43 6.21 -3.78
CA ALA A 76 0.80 5.00 -3.04
C ALA A 76 -0.42 4.09 -2.85
N ILE A 77 -0.17 2.79 -2.66
CA ILE A 77 -1.17 1.82 -2.23
C ILE A 77 -0.65 1.09 -1.01
N PHE A 78 -1.43 1.09 0.07
CA PHE A 78 -1.12 0.45 1.34
C PHE A 78 -1.90 -0.86 1.45
N TYR A 79 -1.23 -1.99 1.22
CA TYR A 79 -1.79 -3.33 1.35
C TYR A 79 -1.64 -3.85 2.78
N GLY A 80 -2.49 -4.80 3.15
CA GLY A 80 -2.43 -5.52 4.42
C GLY A 80 -3.63 -5.27 5.31
N ARG A 81 -3.39 -5.27 6.62
CA ARG A 81 -4.44 -5.16 7.63
C ARG A 81 -5.05 -3.76 7.61
N LYS A 82 -6.38 -3.72 7.57
CA LYS A 82 -7.17 -2.47 7.59
C LYS A 82 -7.28 -1.85 8.99
N ASN A 83 -6.23 -1.93 9.80
CA ASN A 83 -6.16 -1.33 11.13
C ASN A 83 -4.99 -0.34 11.21
N GLY A 84 -5.12 0.67 12.07
CA GLY A 84 -4.11 1.72 12.20
C GLY A 84 -4.15 2.77 11.09
N TYR A 85 -3.09 3.56 11.06
CA TYR A 85 -2.92 4.65 10.11
C TYR A 85 -1.49 4.73 9.61
N VAL A 86 -1.32 5.15 8.37
CA VAL A 86 -0.03 5.48 7.78
C VAL A 86 0.19 6.96 7.95
N ARG A 87 1.30 7.35 8.55
CA ARG A 87 1.77 8.73 8.53
C ARG A 87 2.79 8.87 7.41
N MET A 88 2.53 9.79 6.49
CA MET A 88 3.41 10.13 5.37
C MET A 88 4.12 11.44 5.70
N TYR A 89 5.42 11.51 5.45
CA TYR A 89 6.28 12.63 5.83
C TYR A 89 6.95 13.26 4.62
N THR A 90 7.11 14.59 4.63
CA THR A 90 7.71 15.32 3.52
C THR A 90 9.23 15.13 3.47
N GLY A 91 9.88 14.89 4.62
CA GLY A 91 11.32 14.66 4.72
C GLY A 91 11.69 13.20 5.01
N PRO A 92 12.96 12.83 4.75
CA PRO A 92 13.50 11.52 5.08
C PRO A 92 13.57 11.30 6.60
N GLY A 93 13.69 10.05 7.03
CA GLY A 93 13.74 9.67 8.44
C GLY A 93 12.47 10.01 9.22
N CYS A 94 11.32 10.13 8.54
CA CYS A 94 10.04 10.50 9.14
C CYS A 94 10.08 11.88 9.82
N THR A 95 10.70 12.83 9.12
CA THR A 95 10.88 14.21 9.57
C THR A 95 10.02 15.19 8.75
N GLY A 96 9.87 16.41 9.25
CA GLY A 96 9.11 17.47 8.58
C GLY A 96 7.59 17.36 8.74
N GLY A 97 6.88 17.98 7.80
CA GLY A 97 5.42 17.95 7.78
C GLY A 97 4.91 16.55 7.44
N GLY A 98 3.69 16.23 7.87
CA GLY A 98 3.11 14.93 7.55
C GLY A 98 1.61 14.83 7.69
N VAL A 99 1.05 13.82 7.03
CA VAL A 99 -0.39 13.55 6.96
C VAL A 99 -0.67 12.12 7.38
N ASN A 100 -1.73 11.94 8.18
CA ASN A 100 -2.23 10.63 8.58
C ASN A 100 -3.29 10.14 7.59
N ARG A 101 -3.20 8.86 7.21
CA ARG A 101 -4.14 8.14 6.34
C ARG A 101 -4.63 6.90 7.07
N LEU A 102 -5.93 6.81 7.30
CA LEU A 102 -6.51 5.63 7.96
C LEU A 102 -6.50 4.43 7.02
N MET A 103 -5.87 3.32 7.41
CA MET A 103 -5.73 2.11 6.58
C MET A 103 -7.07 1.51 6.14
N SER A 104 -8.15 1.74 6.87
CA SER A 104 -9.47 1.19 6.52
C SER A 104 -10.23 1.98 5.45
N LYS A 105 -9.90 3.27 5.24
CA LYS A 105 -10.67 4.18 4.37
C LYS A 105 -9.84 4.91 3.34
N GLN A 106 -8.56 5.13 3.62
CA GLN A 106 -7.68 6.02 2.87
C GLN A 106 -6.36 5.32 2.51
N TYR A 107 -6.45 4.03 2.17
CA TYR A 107 -5.29 3.18 1.92
C TYR A 107 -4.59 3.45 0.58
N ALA A 108 -5.21 4.20 -0.32
CA ALA A 108 -4.68 4.44 -1.67
C ALA A 108 -4.78 5.92 -2.04
N PRO A 109 -3.84 6.78 -1.60
CA PRO A 109 -3.73 8.14 -2.11
C PRO A 109 -3.31 8.14 -3.59
N SER A 110 -4.13 8.75 -4.46
CA SER A 110 -3.91 8.76 -5.91
C SER A 110 -3.16 9.97 -6.46
N ASP A 111 -3.15 11.11 -5.76
CA ASP A 111 -2.40 12.31 -6.16
C ASP A 111 -2.10 13.18 -4.92
N ASN A 112 -0.90 13.01 -4.37
CA ASN A 112 -0.46 13.72 -3.18
C ASN A 112 -0.32 15.22 -3.42
N LYS A 113 0.19 15.62 -4.60
CA LYS A 113 0.43 17.02 -4.91
C LYS A 113 -0.89 17.77 -5.05
N LEU A 114 -1.90 17.17 -5.68
CA LEU A 114 -3.25 17.74 -5.76
C LEU A 114 -3.95 17.74 -4.40
N GLN A 115 -3.86 16.64 -3.64
CA GLN A 115 -4.59 16.49 -2.38
C GLN A 115 -4.01 17.30 -1.21
N TYR A 116 -2.70 17.51 -1.19
CA TYR A 116 -1.99 18.10 -0.05
C TYR A 116 -1.05 19.26 -0.42
N GLY A 117 -0.92 19.60 -1.70
CA GLY A 117 0.01 20.62 -2.16
C GLY A 117 1.49 20.21 -2.10
N THR A 118 1.79 18.95 -1.77
CA THR A 118 3.17 18.46 -1.58
C THR A 118 3.32 16.99 -1.94
N GLN A 119 4.57 16.52 -2.00
CA GLN A 119 4.93 15.10 -2.09
C GLN A 119 5.55 14.63 -0.78
N PHE A 120 5.57 13.32 -0.58
CA PHE A 120 6.13 12.70 0.61
C PHE A 120 7.32 11.82 0.23
N SER A 121 8.24 11.60 1.16
CA SER A 121 9.50 10.87 0.93
C SER A 121 9.75 9.73 1.92
N SER A 122 9.04 9.72 3.05
CA SER A 122 9.10 8.62 4.01
C SER A 122 7.73 8.33 4.64
N VAL A 123 7.58 7.14 5.22
CA VAL A 123 6.33 6.70 5.84
C VAL A 123 6.56 5.92 7.13
N GLN A 124 5.53 5.90 7.99
CA GLN A 124 5.46 5.05 9.18
C GLN A 124 4.05 4.47 9.32
N LEU A 125 3.96 3.15 9.53
CA LEU A 125 2.71 2.51 9.91
C LEU A 125 2.55 2.57 11.44
N LEU A 126 1.42 3.08 11.91
CA LEU A 126 1.15 3.31 13.33
C LEU A 126 -0.14 2.60 13.76
N PRO A 127 -0.18 2.02 14.98
CA PRO A 127 -1.40 1.39 15.48
C PRO A 127 -2.49 2.44 15.68
N THR A 128 -3.75 2.05 15.50
CA THR A 128 -4.87 2.93 15.83
C THR A 128 -4.76 3.29 17.31
N PRO A 129 -4.89 4.56 17.73
CA PRO A 129 -4.93 4.87 19.14
C PRO A 129 -6.07 4.05 19.75
N HIS A 130 -5.75 3.17 20.70
CA HIS A 130 -6.79 2.56 21.51
C HIS A 130 -7.52 3.72 22.16
N ALA A 131 -8.82 3.87 21.89
CA ALA A 131 -9.66 4.74 22.68
C ALA A 131 -9.53 4.25 24.12
N VAL A 132 -8.74 4.95 24.94
CA VAL A 132 -8.72 4.76 26.39
C VAL A 132 -10.12 5.09 26.82
N ARG A 133 -10.96 4.06 27.02
CA ARG A 133 -12.29 4.25 27.58
C ARG A 133 -12.06 4.91 28.94
N PRO A 134 -12.59 6.12 29.19
CA PRO A 134 -12.50 6.67 30.52
C PRO A 134 -13.15 5.67 31.47
N ILE A 135 -12.39 5.20 32.46
CA ILE A 135 -12.95 4.44 33.58
C ILE A 135 -13.81 5.45 34.34
N ILE A 136 -15.08 5.56 33.97
CA ILE A 136 -16.06 6.28 34.78
C ILE A 136 -16.26 5.44 36.04
N LYS A 137 -15.46 5.71 37.07
CA LYS A 137 -15.73 5.22 38.42
C LYS A 137 -17.04 5.87 38.86
N ARG A 138 -18.17 5.16 38.71
CA ARG A 138 -19.42 5.54 39.38
C ARG A 138 -19.14 5.54 40.89
N ARG A 139 -18.93 6.70 41.49
CA ARG A 139 -19.09 6.87 42.95
C ARG A 139 -20.56 6.52 43.24
N ARG A 140 -20.81 5.37 43.87
CA ARG A 140 -22.08 5.16 44.55
C ARG A 140 -22.12 6.18 45.69
N LYS A 141 -22.99 7.18 45.59
CA LYS A 141 -23.46 7.91 46.78
C LYS A 141 -24.29 6.88 47.56
N TYR A 142 -23.74 6.34 48.63
CA TYR A 142 -24.55 5.95 49.77
C TYR A 142 -24.81 7.26 50.51
N GLU A 143 -26.02 7.78 50.40
CA GLU A 143 -26.56 8.65 51.45
C GLU A 143 -27.42 7.73 52.30
N ASP A 144 -26.84 7.37 53.45
CA ASP A 144 -27.47 6.75 54.60
C ASP A 144 -28.60 7.64 55.10
N ASP A 145 -29.67 7.00 55.56
CA ASP A 145 -30.74 7.54 56.38
C ASP A 145 -30.20 8.36 57.57
N ASN A 146 -30.76 9.56 57.77
CA ASN A 146 -31.16 10.09 59.09
C ASN A 146 -32.03 11.33 58.93
#